data_AF-A0A6N4REV3-F1
#
_entry.id   AF-A0A6N4REV3-F1
#
_cell.length_a   1.000
_cell.length_b   1.000
_cell.length_c   1.000
_cell.angle_alpha   90.00
_cell.angle_beta   90.00
_cell.angle_gamma   90.00
#
_symmetry.space_group_name_H-M   'P 1'
#
loop_
_entity.id
_entity.type
_entity.pdbx_description
1 polymer ?
#
loop_
_entity_poly.entity_id
_entity_poly.type
_entity_poly.pdbx_seq_one_letter_code
_entity_poly.pdbx_strand_id
1 'polypeptide(L)'
;MDLSPLTILTVIFVLSCVVGYFVVWGVTPALHTPLMAVTNAISGIVVVAAMMVVGPDILGADVCSALPCPYPEYTGLFQWTARIIGFIAVVLCAINIFGGFAITGRMLAMFKPKAPSAAVKAAQHAKAGE
;
A
#
# COMPACT_ATOMS: atom_id res chain seq x y z
N MET A 1 -16.01 24.67 21.60
CA MET A 1 -14.66 24.19 21.95
C MET A 1 -14.03 23.77 20.64
N ASP A 2 -13.32 24.68 19.99
CA ASP A 2 -12.68 24.37 18.71
C ASP A 2 -11.40 23.57 19.02
N LEU A 3 -11.42 22.27 18.71
CA LEU A 3 -10.22 21.44 18.83
C LEU A 3 -9.18 21.92 17.83
N SER A 4 -7.93 22.14 18.29
CA SER A 4 -6.85 22.51 17.39
C SER A 4 -6.59 21.38 16.36
N PRO A 5 -6.19 21.70 15.11
CA PRO A 5 -5.90 20.67 14.10
C PRO A 5 -4.88 19.63 14.56
N LEU A 6 -3.88 20.03 15.36
CA LEU A 6 -2.91 19.12 15.96
C LEU A 6 -3.55 18.18 16.98
N THR A 7 -4.51 18.66 17.77
CA THR A 7 -5.27 17.81 18.70
C THR A 7 -6.04 16.73 17.94
N ILE A 8 -6.69 17.09 16.83
CA ILE A 8 -7.46 16.15 16.01
C ILE A 8 -6.53 15.08 15.40
N LEU A 9 -5.41 15.48 14.80
CA LEU A 9 -4.44 14.54 14.20
C LEU A 9 -3.81 13.62 15.25
N THR A 10 -3.50 14.14 16.44
CA THR A 10 -2.95 13.34 17.53
C THR A 10 -3.96 12.31 18.02
N VAL A 11 -5.23 12.68 18.14
CA VAL A 11 -6.30 11.72 18.49
C VAL A 11 -6.44 10.65 17.42
N ILE A 12 -6.47 11.01 16.13
CA ILE A 12 -6.54 10.04 15.02
C ILE A 12 -5.33 9.10 15.04
N PHE A 13 -4.12 9.64 15.24
CA PHE A 13 -2.89 8.85 15.30
C PHE A 13 -2.93 7.83 16.44
N VAL A 14 -3.26 8.27 17.66
CA VAL A 14 -3.32 7.38 18.84
C VAL A 14 -4.41 6.32 18.68
N LEU A 15 -5.61 6.70 18.22
CA LEU A 15 -6.69 5.75 17.97
C LEU A 15 -6.33 4.75 16.86
N SER A 16 -5.65 5.19 15.79
CA SER A 16 -5.19 4.31 14.72
C SER A 16 -4.16 3.29 15.20
N CYS A 17 -3.26 3.65 16.13
CA CYS A 17 -2.31 2.70 16.72
C CYS A 17 -3.02 1.62 17.54
N VAL A 18 -4.02 2.00 18.35
CA VAL A 18 -4.82 1.06 19.14
C VAL A 18 -5.56 0.08 18.23
N VAL A 19 -6.21 0.59 17.18
CA VAL A 19 -6.89 -0.27 16.18
C VAL A 19 -5.90 -1.21 15.51
N GLY A 20 -4.73 -0.71 15.06
CA GLY A 20 -3.70 -1.53 14.43
C GLY A 20 -3.21 -2.67 15.32
N TYR A 21 -3.01 -2.41 16.61
CA TYR A 21 -2.64 -3.44 17.59
C TYR A 21 -3.69 -4.55 17.68
N PHE A 22 -4.97 -4.22 17.84
CA PHE A 22 -6.04 -5.23 17.93
C PHE A 22 -6.26 -5.99 16.64
N VAL A 23 -6.04 -5.35 15.48
CA VAL A 23 -6.13 -6.00 14.17
C VAL A 23 -5.05 -7.06 13.99
N VAL A 24 -3.84 -6.83 14.48
CA VAL A 24 -2.69 -7.76 14.29
C VAL A 24 -2.58 -8.81 15.40
N TRP A 25 -3.11 -8.56 16.60
CA TRP A 25 -2.94 -9.46 17.75
C TRP A 25 -3.50 -10.89 17.55
N GLY A 26 -4.53 -11.05 16.72
CA GLY A 26 -5.24 -12.34 16.54
C GLY A 26 -4.83 -13.16 15.31
N VAL A 27 -3.73 -12.81 14.62
CA VAL A 27 -3.34 -13.51 13.39
C VAL A 27 -2.77 -14.90 13.69
N THR A 28 -3.13 -15.90 12.88
CA THR A 28 -2.56 -17.25 13.04
C THR A 28 -1.05 -17.24 12.76
N PRO A 29 -0.21 -17.99 13.50
CA PRO A 29 1.25 -18.01 13.31
C PRO A 29 1.71 -18.26 11.86
N ALA A 30 0.98 -19.07 11.11
CA ALA A 30 1.25 -19.36 9.70
C ALA A 30 1.10 -18.15 8.76
N LEU A 31 0.36 -17.11 9.19
CA LEU A 31 0.08 -15.91 8.40
C LEU A 31 1.05 -14.75 8.71
N HIS A 32 2.02 -14.89 9.61
CA HIS A 32 2.93 -13.78 9.95
C HIS A 32 3.77 -13.32 8.73
N THR A 33 4.25 -14.26 7.92
CA THR A 33 5.02 -13.93 6.71
C THR A 33 4.17 -13.30 5.61
N PRO A 34 2.96 -13.84 5.27
CA PRO A 34 2.01 -13.13 4.41
C PRO A 34 1.59 -11.76 4.94
N LEU A 35 1.38 -11.64 6.25
CA LEU A 35 1.00 -10.37 6.88
C LEU A 35 2.10 -9.32 6.72
N MET A 36 3.36 -9.71 6.88
CA MET A 36 4.51 -8.83 6.62
C MET A 36 4.54 -8.34 5.17
N ALA A 37 4.18 -9.20 4.21
CA ALA A 37 4.09 -8.79 2.80
C ALA A 37 2.92 -7.82 2.55
N VAL A 38 1.77 -8.03 3.20
CA VAL A 38 0.61 -7.12 3.11
C VAL A 38 0.92 -5.76 3.71
N THR A 39 1.54 -5.69 4.89
CA THR A 39 1.90 -4.41 5.51
C THR A 39 2.91 -3.64 4.66
N ASN A 40 3.82 -4.34 3.97
CA ASN A 40 4.69 -3.71 2.97
C ASN A 40 3.88 -3.12 1.80
N ALA A 41 2.92 -3.86 1.24
CA ALA A 41 2.05 -3.34 0.18
C ALA A 41 1.24 -2.10 0.61
N ILE A 42 0.70 -2.12 1.85
CA ILE A 42 -0.07 -1.01 2.44
C ILE A 42 0.80 0.25 2.65
N SER A 43 2.09 0.07 2.95
CA SER A 43 3.03 1.21 3.05
C SER A 43 3.14 2.02 1.75
N GLY A 44 2.64 1.49 0.63
CA GLY A 44 2.44 2.20 -0.64
C GLY A 44 1.50 3.42 -0.57
N ILE A 45 0.89 3.73 0.58
CA ILE A 45 0.13 4.99 0.79
C ILE A 45 0.95 6.26 0.48
N VAL A 46 2.28 6.15 0.48
CA VAL A 46 3.22 7.20 0.05
C VAL A 46 2.91 7.71 -1.37
N VAL A 47 2.20 6.93 -2.21
CA VAL A 47 1.74 7.36 -3.54
C VAL A 47 0.91 8.64 -3.47
N VAL A 48 0.12 8.86 -2.42
CA VAL A 48 -0.70 10.07 -2.25
C VAL A 48 0.19 11.30 -2.13
N ALA A 49 1.27 11.21 -1.35
CA ALA A 49 2.24 12.29 -1.23
C ALA A 49 2.98 12.51 -2.56
N ALA A 50 3.39 11.43 -3.24
CA ALA A 50 4.08 11.54 -4.52
C ALA A 50 3.18 12.16 -5.62
N MET A 51 1.89 11.82 -5.65
CA MET A 51 0.93 12.41 -6.56
C MET A 51 0.64 13.88 -6.23
N MET A 52 0.66 14.28 -4.97
CA MET A 52 0.54 15.70 -4.60
C MET A 52 1.73 16.54 -5.09
N VAL A 53 2.93 15.94 -5.18
CA VAL A 53 4.15 16.59 -5.71
C VAL A 53 4.12 16.71 -7.23
N VAL A 54 3.54 15.75 -7.95
CA VAL A 54 3.55 15.70 -9.44
C VAL A 54 2.27 16.25 -10.08
N GLY A 55 1.14 16.15 -9.37
CA GLY A 55 -0.22 16.25 -9.93
C GLY A 55 -0.64 17.58 -10.56
N PRO A 56 -0.36 18.76 -9.95
CA PRO A 56 -0.93 19.99 -10.49
C PRO A 56 -0.26 20.47 -11.78
N ASP A 57 0.94 19.97 -12.12
CA ASP A 57 1.67 20.40 -13.32
C ASP A 57 1.23 19.68 -14.62
N ILE A 58 0.45 18.59 -14.54
CA ILE A 58 0.02 17.79 -15.72
C ILE A 58 -1.15 18.46 -16.46
N LEU A 59 -1.90 19.34 -15.79
CA LEU A 59 -3.03 20.10 -16.36
C LEU A 59 -2.66 21.51 -16.86
N GLY A 60 -1.39 21.91 -16.80
CA GLY A 60 -0.97 23.27 -17.19
C GLY A 60 -1.42 24.37 -16.23
N ALA A 61 -1.89 24.00 -15.04
CA ALA A 61 -2.13 24.94 -13.95
C ALA A 61 -0.90 24.89 -13.05
N ASP A 62 0.05 25.79 -13.29
CA ASP A 62 1.17 26.00 -12.38
C ASP A 62 0.58 26.11 -10.97
N VAL A 63 0.91 25.17 -10.07
CA VAL A 63 0.41 25.15 -8.68
C VAL A 63 0.62 26.50 -8.00
N CYS A 64 1.59 27.25 -8.51
CA CYS A 64 1.93 28.58 -8.08
C CYS A 64 0.83 29.64 -8.29
N SER A 65 -0.10 29.40 -9.20
CA SER A 65 -1.22 30.31 -9.50
C SER A 65 -2.50 29.98 -8.74
N ALA A 66 -2.68 28.72 -8.30
CA ALA A 66 -3.90 28.24 -7.66
C ALA A 66 -3.83 28.16 -6.11
N LEU A 67 -2.62 28.17 -5.53
CA LEU A 67 -2.39 28.18 -4.08
C LEU A 67 -1.37 29.29 -3.74
N PRO A 68 -1.47 29.97 -2.58
CA PRO A 68 -0.46 30.94 -2.16
C PRO A 68 0.88 30.23 -2.04
N CYS A 69 1.81 30.48 -2.97
CA CYS A 69 3.16 29.92 -2.93
C CYS A 69 3.85 30.36 -1.64
N PRO A 70 4.23 29.43 -0.74
CA PRO A 70 5.07 29.79 0.40
C PRO A 70 6.52 30.10 -0.02
N TYR A 71 6.88 29.86 -1.29
CA TYR A 71 8.24 29.96 -1.83
C TYR A 71 8.26 30.60 -3.23
N PRO A 72 8.08 31.93 -3.35
CA PRO A 72 8.02 32.63 -4.63
C PRO A 72 9.37 32.78 -5.37
N GLU A 73 10.47 32.23 -4.83
CA GLU A 73 11.84 32.48 -5.34
C GLU A 73 12.51 31.27 -6.04
N TYR A 74 11.87 30.10 -6.11
CA TYR A 74 12.47 28.89 -6.72
C TYR A 74 12.03 28.66 -8.18
N THR A 75 12.17 29.67 -9.03
CA THR A 75 11.95 29.55 -10.48
C THR A 75 13.24 29.06 -11.16
N GLY A 76 13.52 27.75 -11.11
CA GLY A 76 14.72 27.17 -11.71
C GLY A 76 14.90 25.66 -11.55
N LEU A 77 16.16 25.19 -11.58
CA LEU A 77 16.61 23.80 -11.49
C LEU A 77 15.94 22.97 -10.36
N PHE A 78 15.59 23.62 -9.25
CA PHE A 78 14.90 22.98 -8.12
C PHE A 78 13.54 22.37 -8.52
N GLN A 79 12.74 23.07 -9.33
CA GLN A 79 11.44 22.58 -9.80
C GLN A 79 11.60 21.33 -10.68
N TRP A 80 12.55 21.35 -11.61
CA TRP A 80 12.84 20.22 -12.48
C TRP A 80 13.31 18.99 -11.71
N THR A 81 14.11 19.22 -10.67
CA THR A 81 14.59 18.16 -9.78
C THR A 81 13.45 17.56 -8.97
N ALA A 82 12.58 18.39 -8.39
CA ALA A 82 11.39 17.94 -7.66
C ALA A 82 10.43 17.12 -8.54
N ARG A 83 10.26 17.49 -9.81
CA ARG A 83 9.44 16.75 -10.78
C ARG A 83 10.02 15.37 -11.09
N ILE A 84 11.31 15.30 -11.37
CA ILE A 84 11.99 14.03 -11.65
C ILE A 84 11.94 13.12 -10.42
N ILE A 85 12.21 13.68 -9.23
CA ILE A 85 12.13 12.93 -7.98
C ILE A 85 10.70 12.46 -7.71
N GLY A 86 9.70 13.31 -7.90
CA GLY A 86 8.28 12.98 -7.74
C GLY A 86 7.84 11.87 -8.70
N PHE A 87 8.24 11.95 -9.97
CA PHE A 87 7.95 10.91 -10.96
C PHE A 87 8.61 9.58 -10.59
N ILE A 88 9.89 9.60 -10.20
CA ILE A 88 10.59 8.41 -9.70
C ILE A 88 9.89 7.87 -8.45
N ALA A 89 9.46 8.73 -7.53
CA ALA A 89 8.75 8.33 -6.33
C ALA A 89 7.42 7.63 -6.64
N VAL A 90 6.65 8.10 -7.64
CA VAL A 90 5.42 7.43 -8.10
C VAL A 90 5.75 6.04 -8.67
N VAL A 91 6.79 5.91 -9.50
CA VAL A 91 7.22 4.62 -10.06
C VAL A 91 7.66 3.64 -8.97
N LEU A 92 8.51 4.08 -8.04
CA LEU A 92 8.96 3.26 -6.92
C LEU A 92 7.79 2.86 -6.01
N CYS A 93 6.83 3.76 -5.81
CA CYS A 93 5.65 3.46 -5.03
C CYS A 93 4.74 2.42 -5.72
N ALA A 94 4.56 2.53 -7.04
CA ALA A 94 3.84 1.53 -7.82
C ALA A 94 4.49 0.14 -7.68
N ILE A 95 5.82 0.05 -7.72
CA ILE A 95 6.54 -1.21 -7.49
C ILE A 95 6.22 -1.80 -6.12
N ASN A 96 6.17 -0.97 -5.06
CA ASN A 96 5.83 -1.44 -3.71
C ASN A 96 4.38 -1.97 -3.63
N ILE A 97 3.42 -1.22 -4.19
CA ILE A 97 2.01 -1.62 -4.23
C ILE A 97 1.84 -2.93 -5.02
N PHE A 98 2.22 -2.94 -6.30
CA PHE A 98 2.00 -4.09 -7.17
C PHE A 98 2.84 -5.31 -6.76
N GLY A 99 4.10 -5.10 -6.41
CA GLY A 99 4.98 -6.17 -5.93
C GLY A 99 4.50 -6.77 -4.62
N GLY A 100 4.11 -5.93 -3.66
CA GLY A 100 3.59 -6.36 -2.36
C GLY A 100 2.32 -7.20 -2.49
N PHE A 101 1.34 -6.77 -3.31
CA PHE A 101 0.10 -7.52 -3.53
C PHE A 101 0.31 -8.79 -4.36
N ALA A 102 1.18 -8.77 -5.37
CA ALA A 102 1.48 -9.97 -6.18
C ALA A 102 2.15 -11.06 -5.35
N ILE A 103 3.12 -10.70 -4.50
CA ILE A 103 3.81 -11.66 -3.62
C ILE A 103 2.84 -12.20 -2.57
N THR A 104 2.05 -11.33 -1.93
CA THR A 104 1.00 -11.74 -0.99
C THR A 104 0.06 -12.77 -1.63
N GLY A 105 -0.40 -12.53 -2.86
CA GLY A 105 -1.29 -13.44 -3.57
C GLY A 105 -0.68 -14.83 -3.78
N ARG A 106 0.62 -14.90 -4.10
CA ARG A 106 1.35 -16.17 -4.24
C ARG A 106 1.53 -16.88 -2.91
N MET A 107 1.78 -16.14 -1.83
CA MET A 107 1.89 -16.70 -0.48
C MET A 107 0.55 -17.25 0.00
N LEU A 108 -0.54 -16.51 -0.20
CA LEU A 108 -1.89 -16.95 0.18
C LEU A 108 -2.39 -18.13 -0.66
N ALA A 109 -1.97 -18.24 -1.91
CA ALA A 109 -2.30 -19.38 -2.77
C ALA A 109 -1.75 -20.72 -2.25
N MET A 110 -0.69 -20.69 -1.42
CA MET A 110 -0.12 -21.90 -0.81
C MET A 110 -0.99 -22.48 0.31
N PHE A 111 -1.94 -21.71 0.85
CA PHE A 111 -2.92 -22.20 1.83
C PHE A 111 -4.15 -22.82 1.18
N LYS A 112 -4.28 -22.77 -0.15
CA LYS A 112 -5.36 -23.45 -0.87
C LYS A 112 -5.08 -24.96 -0.87
N PRO A 113 -6.03 -25.80 -0.43
CA PRO A 113 -5.82 -27.24 -0.44
C PRO A 113 -5.59 -27.72 -1.88
N LYS A 114 -4.53 -28.50 -2.08
CA LYS A 114 -4.21 -29.11 -3.38
C LYS A 114 -5.33 -30.07 -3.74
N ALA A 115 -5.90 -29.96 -4.95
CA ALA A 115 -6.88 -30.92 -5.44
C ALA A 115 -6.29 -32.35 -5.36
N PRO A 116 -7.10 -33.36 -4.98
CA PRO A 116 -6.60 -34.72 -4.87
C PRO A 116 -6.03 -35.15 -6.23
N SER A 117 -4.81 -35.67 -6.20
CA SER A 117 -4.13 -36.24 -7.35
C SER A 117 -5.06 -37.21 -8.08
N ALA A 118 -4.98 -37.29 -9.40
CA ALA A 118 -5.75 -38.23 -10.21
C ALA A 118 -5.60 -39.69 -9.70
N ALA A 119 -4.45 -40.03 -9.12
CA ALA A 119 -4.21 -41.31 -8.47
C ALA A 119 -5.05 -41.52 -7.20
N VAL A 120 -5.27 -40.47 -6.40
CA VAL A 120 -6.13 -40.51 -5.20
C VAL A 120 -7.60 -40.64 -5.62
N LYS A 121 -8.02 -39.94 -6.68
CA LYS A 121 -9.37 -40.09 -7.24
C LYS A 121 -9.60 -41.51 -7.80
N ALA A 122 -8.65 -42.07 -8.53
CA ALA A 122 -8.76 -43.43 -9.06
C ALA A 122 -8.87 -44.48 -7.94
N ALA A 123 -8.09 -44.35 -6.86
CA ALA A 123 -8.15 -45.24 -5.71
C ALA A 123 -9.44 -45.09 -4.88
N GLN A 124 -10.02 -43.89 -4.80
CA GLN A 124 -11.30 -43.66 -4.12
C GLN A 124 -12.49 -44.22 -4.90
N HIS A 125 -12.45 -44.16 -6.24
CA HIS A 125 -13.49 -44.74 -7.09
C HIS A 125 -13.40 -46.28 -7.12
N ALA A 126 -12.20 -46.87 -7.01
CA ALA A 126 -12.03 -48.32 -6.94
C ALA A 126 -12.57 -48.93 -5.63
N LYS A 127 -12.54 -48.21 -4.50
CA LYS A 127 -13.07 -48.67 -3.21
C LYS A 127 -14.58 -48.48 -3.01
N ALA A 128 -15.25 -47.71 -3.88
CA ALA A 128 -16.69 -47.47 -3.79
C ALA A 128 -17.52 -48.48 -4.61
N GLY A 129 -16.87 -49.39 -5.33
CA GLY A 129 -17.49 -50.43 -6.15
C GLY A 129 -17.43 -51.85 -5.57
N GLU A 130 -17.00 -52.00 -4.32
CA GLU A 130 -17.10 -53.25 -3.53
C GLU A 130 -18.28 -53.20 -2.54
#